data_AF-A0A504YYD1-F1
#
_entry.id   AF-A0A504YYD1-F1
#
_cell.length_a   1.000
_cell.length_b   1.000
_cell.length_c   1.000
_cell.angle_alpha   90.00
_cell.angle_beta   90.00
_cell.angle_gamma   90.00
#
_symmetry.space_group_name_H-M   'P 1'
#
loop_
_entity.id
_entity.type
_entity.pdbx_description
1 polymer ?
#
loop_
_entity_poly.entity_id
_entity_poly.type
_entity_poly.pdbx_seq_one_letter_code
_entity_poly.pdbx_strand_id
1 'polypeptide(L)'
;MLKLFTLKDSTRMEMFETFVKDASSSIQLWKGELDQLIQSCKQVSDAHRDLDCLGSANFLPFDIDLHVWTNSLKCKLGSALENSFEAMNRLRTASLNVLERIESLEIVLCPSIGLPDLPDNWAHISNCLSLLNRFRTELANECDAIGLYHLRAVFKNDDSHSPSVLPPFDPNLSVIWKLWMELYLPVLRTAVHS
;
A
#
# COMPACT_ATOMS: atom_id res chain seq x y z
N MET A 1 47.43 -1.38 10.24
CA MET A 1 46.32 -2.28 9.85
C MET A 1 44.94 -1.83 10.37
N LEU A 2 44.82 -0.74 11.15
CA LEU A 2 43.54 -0.23 11.71
C LEU A 2 42.75 0.75 10.81
N LYS A 3 43.31 1.23 9.69
CA LYS A 3 42.65 2.22 8.81
C LYS A 3 41.76 1.62 7.71
N LEU A 4 41.83 0.30 7.46
CA LEU A 4 41.06 -0.37 6.42
C LEU A 4 39.68 -0.86 6.91
N PHE A 5 39.50 -1.07 8.21
CA PHE A 5 38.22 -1.45 8.80
C PHE A 5 37.22 -0.27 8.83
N THR A 6 37.67 0.92 9.22
CA THR A 6 36.81 2.11 9.36
C THR A 6 36.18 2.60 8.04
N LEU A 7 36.87 2.45 6.90
CA LEU A 7 36.36 2.86 5.59
C LEU A 7 35.30 1.90 5.04
N LYS A 8 35.44 0.60 5.30
CA LYS A 8 34.53 -0.43 4.80
C LYS A 8 33.18 -0.41 5.54
N ASP A 9 33.20 -0.05 6.82
CA ASP A 9 31.99 0.11 7.63
C ASP A 9 31.26 1.43 7.31
N SER A 10 31.98 2.53 7.05
CA SER A 10 31.39 3.81 6.64
C SER A 10 30.59 3.71 5.33
N THR A 11 31.16 3.09 4.29
CA THR A 11 30.47 2.93 2.99
C THR A 11 29.28 1.96 3.10
N ARG A 12 29.34 0.96 3.98
CA ARG A 12 28.21 0.04 4.23
C ARG A 12 27.06 0.71 4.94
N MET A 13 27.35 1.56 5.93
CA MET A 13 26.32 2.34 6.63
C MET A 13 25.65 3.36 5.70
N GLU A 14 26.41 4.07 4.87
CA GLU A 14 25.87 4.99 3.86
C GLU A 14 24.96 4.26 2.84
N MET A 15 25.35 3.06 2.39
CA MET A 15 24.51 2.23 1.54
C MET A 15 23.22 1.82 2.25
N PHE A 16 23.30 1.33 3.49
CA PHE A 16 22.11 0.92 4.25
C PHE A 16 21.14 2.08 4.49
N GLU A 17 21.63 3.27 4.85
CA GLU A 17 20.79 4.47 4.95
C GLU A 17 20.09 4.80 3.64
N THR A 18 20.78 4.65 2.52
CA THR A 18 20.22 4.88 1.19
C THR A 18 19.07 3.91 0.92
N PHE A 19 19.25 2.62 1.22
CA PHE A 19 18.17 1.64 1.08
C PHE A 19 16.98 1.91 2.00
N VAL A 20 17.21 2.35 3.25
CA VAL A 20 16.11 2.76 4.16
C VAL A 20 15.34 3.97 3.61
N LYS A 21 16.05 4.96 3.03
CA LYS A 21 15.43 6.12 2.38
C LYS A 21 14.63 5.72 1.14
N ASP A 22 15.15 4.82 0.31
CA ASP A 22 14.49 4.34 -0.89
C ASP A 22 13.21 3.54 -0.57
N ALA A 23 13.27 2.67 0.46
CA ALA A 23 12.11 1.96 0.95
C ALA A 23 11.05 2.90 1.53
N SER A 24 11.47 3.90 2.32
CA SER A 24 10.56 4.91 2.86
C SER A 24 9.86 5.70 1.76
N SER A 25 10.60 6.10 0.73
CA SER A 25 10.05 6.83 -0.43
C SER A 25 9.05 5.96 -1.20
N SER A 26 9.36 4.66 -1.37
CA SER A 26 8.47 3.71 -2.05
C SER A 26 7.18 3.47 -1.27
N ILE A 27 7.25 3.40 0.06
CA ILE A 27 6.08 3.24 0.94
C ILE A 27 5.22 4.51 0.94
N GLN A 28 5.83 5.70 0.90
CA GLN A 28 5.10 6.95 0.77
C GLN A 28 4.37 7.05 -0.58
N LEU A 29 5.02 6.64 -1.68
CA LEU A 29 4.37 6.56 -2.99
C LEU A 29 3.20 5.57 -2.96
N TRP A 30 3.41 4.39 -2.39
CA TRP A 30 2.36 3.38 -2.23
C TRP A 30 1.16 3.92 -1.46
N LYS A 31 1.37 4.67 -0.37
CA LYS A 31 0.29 5.33 0.38
C LYS A 31 -0.46 6.35 -0.47
N GLY A 32 0.25 7.11 -1.31
CA GLY A 32 -0.37 8.04 -2.25
C GLY A 32 -1.25 7.34 -3.29
N GLU A 33 -0.79 6.22 -3.85
CA GLU A 33 -1.60 5.41 -4.77
C GLU A 33 -2.83 4.78 -4.09
N LEU A 34 -2.70 4.39 -2.81
CA LEU A 34 -3.83 3.90 -2.02
C LEU A 34 -4.89 5.01 -1.85
N ASP A 35 -4.48 6.23 -1.55
CA ASP A 35 -5.40 7.37 -1.44
C ASP A 35 -6.14 7.65 -2.76
N GLN A 36 -5.43 7.53 -3.89
CA GLN A 36 -6.04 7.68 -5.22
C GLN A 36 -7.03 6.56 -5.54
N LEU A 37 -6.73 5.33 -5.15
CA LEU A 37 -7.67 4.22 -5.29
C LEU A 37 -8.93 4.44 -4.47
N ILE A 38 -8.78 4.86 -3.20
CA ILE A 38 -9.92 5.14 -2.31
C ILE A 38 -10.83 6.20 -2.92
N GLN A 39 -10.24 7.29 -3.42
CA GLN A 39 -10.98 8.36 -4.07
C GLN A 39 -11.69 7.88 -5.35
N SER A 40 -11.04 7.03 -6.15
CA SER A 40 -11.64 6.45 -7.36
C SER A 40 -12.80 5.50 -7.03
N CYS A 41 -12.66 4.65 -5.99
CA CYS A 41 -13.75 3.80 -5.49
C CYS A 41 -14.95 4.61 -5.01
N LYS A 42 -14.71 5.77 -4.37
CA LYS A 42 -15.78 6.69 -3.96
C LYS A 42 -16.53 7.24 -5.18
N GLN A 43 -15.81 7.62 -6.24
CA GLN A 43 -16.44 8.07 -7.49
C GLN A 43 -17.31 6.99 -8.14
N VAL A 44 -16.86 5.73 -8.11
CA VAL A 44 -17.66 4.58 -8.57
C VAL A 44 -18.94 4.44 -7.74
N SER A 45 -18.81 4.49 -6.42
CA SER A 45 -19.96 4.40 -5.49
C SER A 45 -20.96 5.54 -5.70
N ASP A 46 -20.48 6.77 -5.88
CA ASP A 46 -21.30 7.93 -6.17
C ASP A 46 -22.00 7.79 -7.54
N ALA A 47 -21.31 7.27 -8.57
CA ALA A 47 -21.89 7.04 -9.90
C ALA A 47 -22.96 5.95 -9.89
N HIS A 48 -22.76 4.86 -9.13
CA HIS A 48 -23.80 3.85 -8.89
C HIS A 48 -25.03 4.45 -8.23
N ARG A 49 -24.83 5.24 -7.16
CA ARG A 49 -25.92 5.93 -6.46
C ARG A 49 -26.69 6.87 -7.39
N ASP A 50 -26.00 7.65 -8.21
CA ASP A 50 -26.65 8.56 -9.17
C ASP A 50 -27.52 7.78 -10.17
N LEU A 51 -27.07 6.59 -10.61
CA LEU A 51 -27.82 5.72 -11.51
C LEU A 51 -29.05 5.08 -10.83
N ASP A 52 -28.95 4.68 -9.56
CA ASP A 52 -30.07 4.14 -8.79
C ASP A 52 -31.16 5.19 -8.51
N CYS A 53 -30.73 6.43 -8.25
CA CYS A 53 -31.64 7.56 -8.06
C CYS A 53 -32.55 7.76 -9.28
N LEU A 54 -32.08 7.44 -10.51
CA LEU A 54 -32.95 7.46 -11.69
C LEU A 54 -33.96 6.32 -11.72
N GLY A 55 -33.59 5.14 -11.25
CA GLY A 55 -34.51 4.00 -11.17
C GLY A 55 -35.62 4.19 -10.14
N SER A 56 -35.42 5.11 -9.18
CA SER A 56 -36.35 5.41 -8.09
C SER A 56 -37.07 6.75 -8.23
N ALA A 57 -36.62 7.66 -9.10
CA ALA A 57 -37.22 8.97 -9.29
C ALA A 57 -38.45 8.92 -10.22
N ASN A 58 -39.64 9.13 -9.66
CA ASN A 58 -40.88 9.42 -10.39
C ASN A 58 -40.95 10.86 -10.99
N PHE A 59 -39.86 11.63 -10.91
CA PHE A 59 -39.87 13.06 -11.28
C PHE A 59 -38.57 13.43 -11.97
N LEU A 60 -38.46 13.08 -13.25
CA LEU A 60 -37.57 13.81 -14.15
C LEU A 60 -38.25 15.12 -14.55
N PRO A 61 -37.51 16.24 -14.67
CA PRO A 61 -38.03 17.44 -15.32
C PRO A 61 -38.60 17.08 -16.69
N PHE A 62 -39.78 17.61 -17.04
CA PHE A 62 -40.53 17.26 -18.24
C PHE A 62 -39.75 17.45 -19.57
N ASP A 63 -38.68 18.26 -19.56
CA ASP A 63 -37.90 18.62 -20.74
C ASP A 63 -36.60 17.80 -20.93
N ILE A 64 -36.30 16.84 -20.06
CA ILE A 64 -35.08 16.02 -20.16
C ILE A 64 -35.39 14.69 -20.83
N ASP A 65 -34.70 14.42 -21.94
CA ASP A 65 -34.69 13.09 -22.56
C ASP A 65 -34.02 12.09 -21.60
N LEU A 66 -34.84 11.21 -21.03
CA LEU A 66 -34.44 10.14 -20.11
C LEU A 66 -33.33 9.26 -20.72
N HIS A 67 -33.34 9.04 -22.05
CA HIS A 67 -32.32 8.22 -22.70
C HIS A 67 -30.96 8.92 -22.72
N VAL A 68 -30.93 10.21 -23.07
CA VAL A 68 -29.71 11.02 -23.07
C VAL A 68 -29.13 11.10 -21.66
N TRP A 69 -29.98 11.35 -20.66
CA TRP A 69 -29.56 11.44 -19.27
C TRP A 69 -29.04 10.10 -18.74
N THR A 70 -29.73 8.99 -19.01
CA THR A 70 -29.30 7.64 -18.62
C THR A 70 -27.97 7.28 -19.28
N ASN A 71 -27.78 7.60 -20.56
CA ASN A 71 -26.51 7.35 -21.25
C ASN A 71 -25.38 8.17 -20.63
N SER A 72 -25.63 9.43 -20.25
CA SER A 72 -24.64 10.26 -19.56
C SER A 72 -24.19 9.65 -18.23
N LEU A 73 -25.11 9.16 -17.40
CA LEU A 73 -24.76 8.49 -16.14
C LEU A 73 -24.02 7.16 -16.36
N LYS A 74 -24.40 6.38 -17.38
CA LYS A 74 -23.66 5.17 -17.75
C LYS A 74 -22.23 5.49 -18.19
N CYS A 75 -22.03 6.54 -18.98
CA CYS A 75 -20.70 7.01 -19.35
C CYS A 75 -19.89 7.46 -18.12
N LYS A 76 -20.53 8.19 -17.18
CA LYS A 76 -19.90 8.58 -15.90
C LYS A 76 -19.46 7.36 -15.09
N LEU A 77 -20.33 6.36 -14.95
CA LEU A 77 -19.99 5.11 -14.28
C LEU A 77 -18.85 4.37 -14.99
N GLY A 78 -18.90 4.27 -16.33
CA GLY A 78 -17.85 3.64 -17.12
C GLY A 78 -16.48 4.30 -16.90
N SER A 79 -16.43 5.64 -16.93
CA SER A 79 -15.20 6.39 -16.67
C SER A 79 -14.71 6.23 -15.23
N ALA A 80 -15.60 6.25 -14.23
CA ALA A 80 -15.24 6.03 -12.85
C ALA A 80 -14.67 4.61 -12.62
N LEU A 81 -15.25 3.59 -13.27
CA LEU A 81 -14.76 2.22 -13.23
C LEU A 81 -13.35 2.12 -13.83
N GLU A 82 -13.15 2.66 -15.04
CA GLU A 82 -11.85 2.68 -15.71
C GLU A 82 -10.77 3.32 -14.84
N ASN A 83 -11.04 4.51 -14.28
CA ASN A 83 -10.14 5.20 -13.37
C ASN A 83 -9.81 4.35 -12.13
N SER A 84 -10.79 3.63 -11.57
CA SER A 84 -10.59 2.76 -10.41
C SER A 84 -9.68 1.57 -10.72
N PHE A 85 -9.83 0.95 -11.89
CA PHE A 85 -8.96 -0.15 -12.33
C PHE A 85 -7.55 0.34 -12.62
N GLU A 86 -7.40 1.52 -13.21
CA GLU A 86 -6.09 2.12 -13.43
C GLU A 86 -5.38 2.44 -12.10
N ALA A 87 -6.11 3.02 -11.13
CA ALA A 87 -5.59 3.27 -9.79
C ALA A 87 -5.17 1.98 -9.07
N MET A 88 -5.97 0.91 -9.20
CA MET A 88 -5.64 -0.40 -8.63
C MET A 88 -4.35 -0.97 -9.26
N ASN A 89 -4.16 -0.79 -10.58
CA ASN A 89 -2.96 -1.25 -11.27
C ASN A 89 -1.70 -0.45 -10.83
N ARG A 90 -1.83 0.87 -10.66
CA ARG A 90 -0.74 1.69 -10.12
C ARG A 90 -0.38 1.30 -8.69
N LEU A 91 -1.37 1.05 -7.83
CA LEU A 91 -1.15 0.58 -6.47
C LEU A 91 -0.47 -0.80 -6.44
N ARG A 92 -0.87 -1.73 -7.32
CA ARG A 92 -0.20 -3.03 -7.46
C ARG A 92 1.27 -2.86 -7.83
N THR A 93 1.57 -1.96 -8.77
CA THR A 93 2.94 -1.65 -9.17
C THR A 93 3.73 -1.06 -8.00
N ALA A 94 3.14 -0.11 -7.27
CA ALA A 94 3.76 0.47 -6.08
C ALA A 94 4.02 -0.60 -4.99
N SER A 95 3.12 -1.58 -4.83
CA SER A 95 3.26 -2.65 -3.85
C SER A 95 4.44 -3.57 -4.18
N LEU A 96 4.62 -3.90 -5.46
CA LEU A 96 5.78 -4.66 -5.95
C LEU A 96 7.08 -3.87 -5.72
N ASN A 97 7.09 -2.57 -6.02
CA ASN A 97 8.26 -1.72 -5.77
C ASN A 97 8.64 -1.71 -4.27
N VAL A 98 7.65 -1.62 -3.37
CA VAL A 98 7.89 -1.71 -1.93
C VAL A 98 8.55 -3.05 -1.57
N LEU A 99 8.01 -4.17 -2.06
CA LEU A 99 8.58 -5.50 -1.81
C LEU A 99 10.03 -5.61 -2.29
N GLU A 100 10.35 -5.12 -3.49
CA GLU A 100 11.72 -5.10 -4.02
C GLU A 100 12.69 -4.28 -3.15
N ARG A 101 12.24 -3.12 -2.62
CA ARG A 101 13.08 -2.31 -1.72
C ARG A 101 13.30 -3.00 -0.38
N ILE A 102 12.28 -3.65 0.16
CA ILE A 102 12.39 -4.46 1.40
C ILE A 102 13.34 -5.65 1.18
N GLU A 103 13.28 -6.33 0.04
CA GLU A 103 14.23 -7.39 -0.30
C GLU A 103 15.66 -6.87 -0.44
N SER A 104 15.85 -5.72 -1.09
CA SER A 104 17.15 -5.07 -1.17
C SER A 104 17.72 -4.76 0.23
N LEU A 105 16.88 -4.27 1.15
CA LEU A 105 17.23 -4.04 2.55
C LEU A 105 17.71 -5.31 3.26
N GLU A 106 17.00 -6.43 3.08
CA GLU A 106 17.40 -7.71 3.67
C GLU A 106 18.72 -8.24 3.11
N ILE A 107 18.93 -8.11 1.80
CA ILE A 107 20.20 -8.50 1.15
C ILE A 107 21.37 -7.69 1.72
N VAL A 108 21.17 -6.43 2.10
CA VAL A 108 22.22 -5.62 2.74
C VAL A 108 22.42 -5.99 4.22
N LEU A 109 21.39 -6.47 4.91
CA LEU A 109 21.47 -6.91 6.31
C LEU A 109 22.13 -8.28 6.48
N CYS A 110 21.93 -9.22 5.53
CA CYS A 110 22.45 -10.60 5.61
C CYS A 110 23.99 -10.78 5.56
N PRO A 111 24.81 -9.96 4.88
CA PRO A 111 26.27 -10.07 4.89
C PRO A 111 26.92 -9.81 6.25
N SER A 112 26.17 -9.25 7.19
CA SER A 112 26.57 -9.01 8.59
C SER A 112 26.71 -10.31 9.39
N ILE A 113 26.21 -11.44 8.85
CA ILE A 113 26.06 -12.72 9.54
C ILE A 113 27.36 -13.56 9.60
N GLY A 114 28.37 -13.20 8.80
CA GLY A 114 29.61 -13.99 8.67
C GLY A 114 30.84 -13.44 9.42
N LEU A 115 30.71 -12.41 10.24
CA LEU A 115 31.82 -11.81 10.98
C LEU A 115 31.86 -12.35 12.42
N PRO A 116 32.90 -13.10 12.81
CA PRO A 116 32.95 -13.81 14.10
C PRO A 116 33.07 -12.90 15.35
N ASP A 117 33.19 -11.57 15.17
CA ASP A 117 33.45 -10.61 16.24
C ASP A 117 32.24 -9.69 16.61
N LEU A 118 31.02 -9.98 16.16
CA LEU A 118 29.82 -9.18 16.53
C LEU A 118 28.77 -9.95 17.36
N PRO A 119 29.06 -10.30 18.63
CA PRO A 119 28.05 -10.87 19.53
C PRO A 119 26.93 -9.87 19.87
N ASP A 120 27.20 -8.56 19.87
CA ASP A 120 26.21 -7.55 20.30
C ASP A 120 25.27 -7.06 19.17
N ASN A 121 25.65 -7.22 17.90
CA ASN A 121 24.84 -6.74 16.76
C ASN A 121 23.94 -7.84 16.15
N TRP A 122 24.21 -9.11 16.45
CA TRP A 122 23.42 -10.24 15.93
C TRP A 122 21.95 -10.19 16.35
N ALA A 123 21.69 -9.92 17.64
CA ALA A 123 20.33 -9.81 18.15
C ALA A 123 19.54 -8.68 17.46
N HIS A 124 20.22 -7.57 17.15
CA HIS A 124 19.63 -6.42 16.49
C HIS A 124 19.36 -6.68 15.01
N ILE A 125 20.30 -7.27 14.29
CA ILE A 125 20.11 -7.71 12.88
C ILE A 125 18.99 -8.74 12.78
N SER A 126 18.95 -9.72 13.69
CA SER A 126 17.89 -10.72 13.75
C SER A 126 16.52 -10.08 13.97
N ASN A 127 16.44 -9.08 14.86
CA ASN A 127 15.22 -8.30 15.07
C ASN A 127 14.80 -7.53 13.80
N CYS A 128 15.73 -6.85 13.12
CA CYS A 128 15.45 -6.16 11.86
C CYS A 128 14.92 -7.11 10.78
N LEU A 129 15.55 -8.27 10.60
CA LEU A 129 15.09 -9.28 9.62
C LEU A 129 13.71 -9.85 10.00
N SER A 130 13.47 -10.12 11.29
CA SER A 130 12.16 -10.57 11.77
C SER A 130 11.07 -9.53 11.50
N LEU A 131 11.37 -8.26 11.72
CA LEU A 131 10.48 -7.16 11.36
C LEU A 131 10.23 -7.18 9.86
N LEU A 132 11.24 -7.06 9.00
CA LEU A 132 11.05 -7.00 7.54
C LEU A 132 10.23 -8.18 6.99
N ASN A 133 10.41 -9.38 7.53
CA ASN A 133 9.56 -10.52 7.18
C ASN A 133 8.09 -10.30 7.58
N ARG A 134 7.84 -9.80 8.80
CA ARG A 134 6.49 -9.42 9.24
C ARG A 134 5.89 -8.33 8.34
N PHE A 135 6.68 -7.34 7.92
CA PHE A 135 6.20 -6.28 7.01
C PHE A 135 5.62 -6.86 5.73
N ARG A 136 6.28 -7.85 5.13
CA ARG A 136 5.80 -8.50 3.92
C ARG A 136 4.46 -9.19 4.13
N THR A 137 4.31 -9.90 5.24
CA THR A 137 3.04 -10.55 5.59
C THR A 137 1.92 -9.53 5.75
N GLU A 138 2.17 -8.44 6.48
CA GLU A 138 1.18 -7.38 6.68
C GLU A 138 0.84 -6.65 5.37
N LEU A 139 1.83 -6.49 4.46
CA LEU A 139 1.62 -5.82 3.18
C LEU A 139 0.75 -6.69 2.27
N ALA A 140 1.00 -8.00 2.24
CA ALA A 140 0.15 -8.95 1.52
C ALA A 140 -1.28 -8.92 2.04
N ASN A 141 -1.47 -8.97 3.36
CA ASN A 141 -2.79 -8.92 3.99
C ASN A 141 -3.53 -7.61 3.66
N GLU A 142 -2.85 -6.46 3.70
CA GLU A 142 -3.46 -5.17 3.36
C GLU A 142 -3.79 -5.08 1.86
N CYS A 143 -2.93 -5.60 0.98
CA CYS A 143 -3.23 -5.68 -0.46
C CYS A 143 -4.45 -6.54 -0.76
N ASP A 144 -4.61 -7.68 -0.08
CA ASP A 144 -5.80 -8.54 -0.22
C ASP A 144 -7.06 -7.81 0.26
N ALA A 145 -6.98 -7.11 1.39
CA ALA A 145 -8.07 -6.31 1.94
C ALA A 145 -8.47 -5.16 0.99
N ILE A 146 -7.48 -4.48 0.40
CA ILE A 146 -7.69 -3.45 -0.62
C ILE A 146 -8.36 -4.02 -1.88
N GLY A 147 -7.93 -5.21 -2.32
CA GLY A 147 -8.55 -5.89 -3.46
C GLY A 147 -10.03 -6.20 -3.22
N LEU A 148 -10.38 -6.69 -2.03
CA LEU A 148 -11.78 -6.90 -1.65
C LEU A 148 -12.57 -5.59 -1.59
N TYR A 149 -11.98 -4.52 -1.04
CA TYR A 149 -12.59 -3.19 -1.01
C TYR A 149 -12.89 -2.65 -2.43
N HIS A 150 -11.92 -2.75 -3.34
CA HIS A 150 -12.09 -2.33 -4.75
C HIS A 150 -13.20 -3.13 -5.45
N LEU A 151 -13.22 -4.45 -5.27
CA LEU A 151 -14.27 -5.31 -5.83
C LEU A 151 -15.67 -4.94 -5.31
N ARG A 152 -15.80 -4.64 -4.01
CA ARG A 152 -17.07 -4.20 -3.43
C ARG A 152 -17.56 -2.90 -4.07
N ALA A 153 -16.67 -1.91 -4.23
CA ALA A 153 -16.99 -0.64 -4.86
C ALA A 153 -17.43 -0.82 -6.33
N VAL A 154 -16.68 -1.63 -7.11
CA VAL A 154 -16.95 -1.87 -8.53
C VAL A 154 -18.30 -2.56 -8.75
N PHE A 155 -18.55 -3.65 -8.03
CA PHE A 155 -19.71 -4.50 -8.27
C PHE A 155 -20.95 -4.09 -7.48
N LYS A 156 -20.87 -3.01 -6.69
CA LYS A 156 -21.96 -2.58 -5.80
C LYS A 156 -22.47 -3.77 -4.96
N ASN A 157 -21.53 -4.60 -4.49
CA ASN A 157 -21.87 -5.73 -3.65
C ASN A 157 -22.29 -5.16 -2.29
N ASP A 158 -23.59 -5.14 -2.02
CA ASP A 158 -24.09 -4.93 -0.68
C ASP A 158 -23.41 -5.94 0.25
N ASP A 159 -23.05 -5.50 1.46
CA ASP A 159 -22.36 -6.30 2.49
C ASP A 159 -23.06 -7.63 2.82
N SER A 160 -24.28 -7.85 2.31
CA SER A 160 -25.06 -9.09 2.38
C SER A 160 -24.41 -10.35 1.78
N HIS A 161 -23.41 -10.22 0.89
CA HIS A 161 -22.79 -11.36 0.19
C HIS A 161 -21.32 -11.65 0.56
N SER A 162 -20.75 -10.95 1.55
CA SER A 162 -19.39 -11.22 2.02
C SER A 162 -19.41 -12.19 3.21
N PRO A 163 -18.66 -13.32 3.17
CA PRO A 163 -18.48 -14.13 4.36
C PRO A 163 -17.81 -13.26 5.43
N SER A 164 -18.44 -13.18 6.59
CA SER A 164 -18.17 -12.29 7.72
C SER A 164 -16.84 -12.54 8.46
N VAL A 165 -15.76 -12.86 7.75
CA VAL A 165 -14.56 -13.48 8.33
C VAL A 165 -13.34 -12.54 8.35
N LEU A 166 -13.35 -11.44 7.61
CA LEU A 166 -12.25 -10.46 7.64
C LEU A 166 -12.67 -9.17 8.35
N PRO A 167 -11.81 -8.59 9.22
CA PRO A 167 -12.08 -7.28 9.79
C PRO A 167 -12.31 -6.28 8.66
N PRO A 168 -13.25 -5.33 8.82
CA PRO A 168 -13.50 -4.32 7.80
C PRO A 168 -12.21 -3.56 7.54
N PHE A 169 -11.75 -3.58 6.29
CA PHE A 169 -10.69 -2.70 5.82
C PHE A 169 -11.13 -1.26 6.06
N ASP A 170 -10.39 -0.51 6.87
CA ASP A 170 -10.60 0.93 7.00
C ASP A 170 -9.67 1.65 6.02
N PRO A 171 -10.20 2.22 4.92
CA PRO A 171 -9.38 2.93 3.94
C PRO A 171 -8.63 4.13 4.53
N ASN A 172 -9.06 4.66 5.68
CA ASN A 172 -8.41 5.81 6.31
C ASN A 172 -7.24 5.42 7.20
N LEU A 173 -7.07 4.13 7.52
CA LEU A 173 -6.06 3.62 8.44
C LEU A 173 -5.19 2.59 7.73
N SER A 174 -4.19 3.08 6.99
CA SER A 174 -3.20 2.17 6.41
C SER A 174 -2.33 1.54 7.48
N VAL A 175 -2.38 0.21 7.56
CA VAL A 175 -1.61 -0.59 8.50
C VAL A 175 -0.12 -0.50 8.16
N ILE A 176 0.23 -0.64 6.89
CA ILE A 176 1.60 -0.59 6.39
C ILE A 176 2.26 0.76 6.61
N TRP A 177 1.55 1.86 6.33
CA TRP A 177 2.08 3.19 6.61
C TRP A 177 2.36 3.37 8.10
N LYS A 178 1.40 2.99 8.95
CA LYS A 178 1.52 3.10 10.40
C LYS A 178 2.67 2.24 10.94
N LEU A 179 2.69 0.96 10.56
CA LEU A 179 3.73 0.02 10.93
C LEU A 179 5.09 0.60 10.54
N TRP A 180 5.28 0.99 9.27
CA TRP A 180 6.55 1.52 8.79
C TRP A 180 7.05 2.69 9.65
N MET A 181 6.19 3.67 9.90
CA MET A 181 6.56 4.89 10.60
C MET A 181 6.80 4.68 12.10
N GLU A 182 5.98 3.86 12.75
CA GLU A 182 5.97 3.73 14.21
C GLU A 182 6.88 2.60 14.74
N LEU A 183 7.11 1.55 13.94
CA LEU A 183 7.85 0.36 14.40
C LEU A 183 9.12 0.10 13.60
N TYR A 184 9.07 0.20 12.27
CA TYR A 184 10.17 -0.28 11.42
C TYR A 184 11.24 0.78 11.25
N LEU A 185 10.86 1.98 10.83
CA LEU A 185 11.79 3.08 10.59
C LEU A 185 12.61 3.45 11.85
N PRO A 186 12.05 3.50 13.07
CA PRO A 186 12.84 3.73 14.27
C PRO A 186 13.89 2.63 14.50
N VAL A 187 13.50 1.36 14.39
CA VAL A 187 14.41 0.21 14.61
C VAL A 187 15.51 0.19 13.55
N LEU A 188 15.16 0.36 12.28
CA LEU A 188 16.15 0.41 11.19
C LEU A 188 17.13 1.58 11.35
N ARG A 189 16.67 2.75 11.82
CA ARG A 189 17.56 3.89 12.09
C ARG A 189 18.50 3.63 13.26
N THR A 190 18.04 2.96 14.31
CA THR A 190 18.94 2.58 15.42
C THR A 190 20.04 1.63 14.96
N ALA A 191 19.77 0.74 13.99
CA ALA A 191 20.77 -0.15 13.42
C ALA A 191 21.91 0.57 12.67
N VAL A 192 21.72 1.83 12.29
CA VAL A 192 22.74 2.66 11.63
C VAL A 192 23.68 3.33 12.63
N HIS A 193 23.27 3.46 13.89
CA HIS A 193 23.99 4.25 14.89
C HIS A 193 24.63 3.38 15.99
N SER A 194 24.41 2.07 15.94
CA SER A 194 24.97 1.04 16.83
C SER A 194 26.12 0.30 16.16
#